data_AF-A0A165RWJ5-F1
#
_entry.id   AF-A0A165RWJ5-F1
#
_cell.length_a   1.000
_cell.length_b   1.000
_cell.length_c   1.000
_cell.angle_alpha   90.00
_cell.angle_beta   90.00
_cell.angle_gamma   90.00
#
_symmetry.space_group_name_H-M   'P 1'
#
loop_
_entity.id
_entity.type
_entity.pdbx_description
1 polymer ?
#
loop_
_entity_poly.entity_id
_entity_poly.type
_entity_poly.pdbx_seq_one_letter_code
_entity_poly.pdbx_strand_id
1 'polypeptide(L)'
;MFIASGDMLRTSYDHVAALLERGVQVLIYTGTYDWICNWVGNERWVMALEWSGKEELAEAEMRGWNVDGKEVGKTRSARTLSWVTIYGAGHMAPYDKPKESLEMVNRWLAGQEL
;
A
#
# COMPACT_ATOMS: atom_id res chain seq x y z
N MET A 1 -23.11 4.88 16.26
CA MET A 1 -22.46 3.72 15.61
C MET A 1 -22.11 4.14 14.18
N PHE A 2 -20.85 4.11 13.78
CA PHE A 2 -20.33 4.68 12.52
C PHE A 2 -21.06 4.23 11.24
N ILE A 3 -21.64 3.03 11.24
CA ILE A 3 -22.45 2.52 10.12
C ILE A 3 -23.77 3.31 9.99
N ALA A 4 -24.44 3.59 11.11
CA ALA A 4 -25.74 4.26 11.11
C ALA A 4 -25.66 5.75 10.72
N SER A 5 -24.48 6.37 10.87
CA SER A 5 -24.19 7.73 10.40
C SER A 5 -23.77 7.79 8.93
N GLY A 6 -23.62 6.64 8.26
CA GLY A 6 -23.18 6.55 6.86
C GLY A 6 -21.69 6.84 6.66
N ASP A 7 -20.87 6.78 7.73
CA ASP A 7 -19.44 7.13 7.62
C ASP A 7 -18.68 6.19 6.67
N MET A 8 -19.16 4.97 6.47
CA MET A 8 -18.61 4.01 5.49
C MET A 8 -18.60 4.53 4.04
N LEU A 9 -19.45 5.51 3.72
CA LEU A 9 -19.56 6.09 2.38
C LEU A 9 -18.68 7.34 2.21
N ARG A 10 -18.07 7.84 3.29
CA ARG A 10 -17.19 9.00 3.24
C ARG A 10 -15.81 8.58 2.77
N THR A 11 -15.28 9.33 1.82
CA THR A 11 -13.94 9.11 1.29
C THR A 11 -12.90 9.53 2.31
N SER A 12 -11.81 8.77 2.41
CA SER A 12 -10.69 9.06 3.33
C SER A 12 -9.38 9.35 2.60
N TYR A 13 -9.33 9.19 1.27
CA TYR A 13 -8.11 9.37 0.49
C TYR A 13 -7.56 10.80 0.57
N ASP A 14 -8.41 11.82 0.74
CA ASP A 14 -7.96 13.22 0.92
C ASP A 14 -7.12 13.38 2.20
N HIS A 15 -7.39 12.58 3.23
CA HIS A 15 -6.56 12.57 4.44
C HIS A 15 -5.19 11.92 4.18
N VAL A 16 -5.12 10.93 3.29
CA VAL A 16 -3.84 10.34 2.87
C VAL A 16 -3.01 11.38 2.13
N ALA A 17 -3.59 12.11 1.19
CA ALA A 17 -2.90 13.21 0.50
C ALA A 17 -2.39 14.26 1.50
N ALA A 18 -3.21 14.69 2.45
CA ALA A 18 -2.82 15.66 3.46
C ALA A 18 -1.66 15.18 4.37
N LEU A 19 -1.56 13.87 4.64
CA LEU A 19 -0.43 13.28 5.37
C LEU A 19 0.85 13.29 4.52
N LEU A 20 0.74 12.95 3.24
CA LEU A 20 1.87 12.98 2.31
C LEU A 20 2.45 14.39 2.15
N GLU A 21 1.60 15.42 2.01
CA GLU A 21 2.04 16.82 1.94
C GLU A 21 2.75 17.31 3.21
N ARG A 22 2.53 16.64 4.35
CA ARG A 22 3.20 16.93 5.62
C ARG A 22 4.48 16.10 5.82
N GLY A 23 4.89 15.35 4.81
CA GLY A 23 6.08 14.49 4.86
C GLY A 23 5.90 13.25 5.74
N VAL A 24 4.66 12.85 6.05
CA VAL A 24 4.41 11.62 6.79
C VAL A 24 4.63 10.43 5.87
N GLN A 25 5.42 9.45 6.32
CA GLN A 25 5.62 8.19 5.63
C GLN A 25 4.32 7.37 5.64
N VAL A 26 3.87 6.93 4.47
CA VAL A 26 2.64 6.13 4.31
C VAL A 26 2.96 4.84 3.57
N LEU A 27 2.59 3.72 4.20
CA LEU A 27 2.60 2.39 3.59
C LEU A 27 1.17 1.94 3.32
N ILE A 28 0.88 1.60 2.08
CA ILE A 28 -0.38 0.96 1.67
C ILE A 28 -0.03 -0.44 1.17
N TYR A 29 -0.58 -1.46 1.82
CA TYR A 29 -0.32 -2.85 1.44
C TYR A 29 -1.61 -3.64 1.27
N THR A 30 -1.62 -4.60 0.34
CA THR A 30 -2.77 -5.46 0.07
C THR A 30 -2.36 -6.90 -0.23
N GLY A 31 -3.18 -7.86 0.20
CA GLY A 31 -3.04 -9.25 -0.21
C GLY A 31 -3.66 -9.48 -1.59
N THR A 32 -3.00 -10.24 -2.47
CA THR A 32 -3.51 -10.44 -3.83
C THR A 32 -4.76 -11.31 -3.93
N TYR A 33 -5.13 -12.04 -2.87
CA TYR A 33 -6.33 -12.88 -2.79
C TYR A 33 -7.47 -12.23 -2.00
N ASP A 34 -7.33 -10.96 -1.57
CA ASP A 34 -8.45 -10.22 -1.01
C ASP A 34 -9.41 -9.77 -2.12
N TRP A 35 -10.67 -10.13 -1.99
CA TRP A 35 -11.73 -9.68 -2.90
C TRP A 35 -12.37 -8.37 -2.44
N ILE A 36 -12.52 -8.16 -1.13
CA ILE A 36 -13.26 -7.03 -0.56
C ILE A 36 -12.43 -5.74 -0.73
N CYS A 37 -11.17 -5.76 -0.30
CA CYS A 37 -10.23 -4.64 -0.46
C CYS A 37 -9.15 -4.98 -1.50
N ASN A 38 -9.60 -5.39 -2.70
CA ASN A 38 -8.74 -5.95 -3.73
C ASN A 38 -7.58 -5.03 -4.16
N TRP A 39 -6.46 -5.67 -4.51
CA TRP A 39 -5.22 -4.98 -4.87
C TRP A 39 -5.34 -4.11 -6.13
N VAL A 40 -6.21 -4.47 -7.10
CA VAL A 40 -6.40 -3.70 -8.34
C VAL A 40 -7.12 -2.38 -8.06
N GLY A 41 -8.19 -2.41 -7.26
CA GLY A 41 -8.88 -1.22 -6.81
C GLY A 41 -7.96 -0.36 -5.94
N ASN A 42 -7.15 -1.01 -5.10
CA ASN A 42 -6.17 -0.35 -4.27
C ASN A 42 -5.11 0.41 -5.09
N GLU A 43 -4.51 -0.26 -6.08
CA GLU A 43 -3.57 0.36 -7.01
C GLU A 43 -4.20 1.56 -7.73
N ARG A 44 -5.42 1.39 -8.25
CA ARG A 44 -6.07 2.45 -9.04
C ARG A 44 -6.32 3.72 -8.25
N TRP A 45 -6.78 3.63 -7.00
CA TRP A 45 -7.01 4.84 -6.21
C TRP A 45 -5.68 5.48 -5.78
N VAL A 46 -4.65 4.68 -5.49
CA VAL A 46 -3.31 5.18 -5.18
C VAL A 46 -2.72 5.95 -6.37
N MET A 47 -2.86 5.43 -7.58
CA MET A 47 -2.40 6.08 -8.81
C MET A 47 -3.22 7.32 -9.20
N ALA A 48 -4.50 7.36 -8.79
CA ALA A 48 -5.39 8.50 -9.01
C ALA A 48 -5.33 9.55 -7.89
N LEU A 49 -4.60 9.29 -6.81
CA LEU A 49 -4.50 10.21 -5.68
C LEU A 49 -3.85 11.53 -6.13
N GLU A 50 -4.51 12.65 -5.88
CA GLU A 50 -3.94 13.97 -6.14
C GLU A 50 -3.07 14.41 -4.96
N TRP A 51 -1.77 14.51 -5.20
CA TRP A 51 -0.76 14.99 -4.24
C TRP A 51 0.51 15.38 -5.02
N SER A 52 1.43 16.08 -4.36
CA SER A 52 2.62 16.67 -4.99
C SER A 52 3.61 15.66 -5.58
N GLY A 53 3.52 14.39 -5.21
CA GLY A 53 4.34 13.30 -5.75
C GLY A 53 3.63 12.42 -6.79
N LYS A 54 2.46 12.83 -7.28
CA LYS A 54 1.65 12.04 -8.23
C LYS A 54 2.39 11.73 -9.53
N GLU A 55 3.01 12.71 -10.18
CA GLU A 55 3.74 12.45 -11.43
C GLU A 55 4.91 11.47 -11.20
N GLU A 56 5.66 11.65 -10.12
CA GLU A 56 6.77 10.76 -9.76
C GLU A 56 6.30 9.33 -9.47
N LEU A 57 5.14 9.17 -8.82
CA LEU A 57 4.53 7.86 -8.61
C LEU A 57 4.08 7.23 -9.93
N ALA A 58 3.56 8.02 -10.86
CA ALA A 58 3.15 7.56 -12.17
C ALA A 58 4.33 7.08 -13.03
N GLU A 59 5.47 7.77 -12.93
CA GLU A 59 6.71 7.43 -13.61
C GLU A 59 7.48 6.30 -12.89
N ALA A 60 7.24 6.08 -11.60
CA ALA A 60 7.90 5.04 -10.83
C ALA A 60 7.60 3.63 -11.39
N GLU A 61 8.68 2.87 -11.59
CA GLU A 61 8.58 1.49 -12.04
C GLU A 61 7.84 0.63 -11.00
N MET A 62 6.96 -0.23 -11.48
CA MET A 62 6.35 -1.27 -10.67
C MET A 62 7.29 -2.48 -10.68
N ARG A 63 7.98 -2.71 -9.55
CA ARG A 63 8.98 -3.76 -9.42
C ARG A 63 8.50 -4.91 -8.53
N GLY A 64 9.04 -6.09 -8.73
CA GLY A 64 8.91 -7.19 -7.77
C GLY A 64 9.75 -6.90 -6.52
N TRP A 65 9.27 -7.33 -5.35
CA TRP A 65 10.04 -7.29 -4.10
C TRP A 65 10.27 -8.71 -3.56
N ASN A 66 11.44 -8.92 -2.96
CA ASN A 66 11.96 -10.25 -2.66
C ASN A 66 12.19 -10.49 -1.17
N VAL A 67 11.85 -11.70 -0.72
CA VAL A 67 12.21 -12.23 0.59
C VAL A 67 12.91 -13.57 0.37
N ASP A 68 14.12 -13.70 0.91
CA ASP A 68 14.99 -14.88 0.73
C ASP A 68 15.16 -15.32 -0.73
N GLY A 69 15.35 -14.34 -1.62
CA GLY A 69 15.57 -14.59 -3.05
C GLY A 69 14.32 -14.99 -3.84
N LYS A 70 13.13 -14.94 -3.24
CA LYS A 70 11.85 -15.22 -3.91
C LYS A 70 11.02 -13.95 -4.04
N GLU A 71 10.45 -13.70 -5.20
CA GLU A 71 9.47 -12.64 -5.39
C GLU A 71 8.19 -12.97 -4.62
N VAL A 72 7.81 -12.07 -3.72
CA VAL A 72 6.66 -12.23 -2.82
C VAL A 72 5.57 -11.19 -3.06
N GLY A 73 5.78 -10.31 -4.03
CA GLY A 73 4.79 -9.32 -4.43
C GLY A 73 5.39 -8.26 -5.32
N LYS A 74 4.60 -7.21 -5.55
CA LYS A 74 5.00 -6.01 -6.29
C LYS A 74 5.01 -4.78 -5.39
N THR A 75 5.86 -3.83 -5.70
CA THR A 75 5.88 -2.52 -5.05
C THR A 75 6.08 -1.41 -6.07
N ARG A 76 5.54 -0.25 -5.73
CA ARG A 76 5.77 1.03 -6.39
C ARG A 76 5.86 2.08 -5.29
N SER A 77 6.89 2.90 -5.32
CA SER A 77 7.12 3.93 -4.30
C SER A 77 7.59 5.22 -4.94
N ALA A 78 7.15 6.35 -4.39
CA ALA A 78 7.64 7.67 -4.72
C ALA A 78 7.56 8.54 -3.46
N ARG A 79 8.59 9.34 -3.19
CA ARG A 79 8.71 10.19 -1.99
C ARG A 79 8.36 9.43 -0.70
N THR A 80 7.27 9.84 -0.03
CA THR A 80 6.81 9.31 1.25
C THR A 80 5.70 8.27 1.11
N LEU A 81 5.38 7.83 -0.11
CA LEU A 81 4.35 6.84 -0.37
C LEU A 81 4.96 5.55 -0.90
N SER A 82 4.67 4.44 -0.20
CA SER A 82 4.97 3.09 -0.65
C SER A 82 3.68 2.28 -0.81
N TRP A 83 3.49 1.72 -2.01
CA TRP A 83 2.42 0.77 -2.30
C TRP A 83 3.00 -0.63 -2.49
N VAL A 84 2.36 -1.64 -1.89
CA VAL A 84 2.88 -3.01 -1.83
C VAL A 84 1.76 -4.03 -2.00
N THR A 85 2.04 -5.11 -2.72
CA THR A 85 1.20 -6.32 -2.73
C THR A 85 1.93 -7.48 -2.06
N ILE A 86 1.17 -8.42 -1.52
CA ILE A 86 1.68 -9.66 -0.95
C ILE A 86 1.00 -10.84 -1.66
N TYR A 87 1.78 -11.58 -2.44
CA TYR A 87 1.29 -12.70 -3.25
C TYR A 87 0.74 -13.82 -2.37
N GLY A 88 -0.48 -14.25 -2.69
CA GLY A 88 -1.16 -15.34 -1.99
C GLY A 88 -1.63 -15.01 -0.57
N ALA A 89 -1.60 -13.73 -0.18
CA ALA A 89 -2.24 -13.26 1.05
C ALA A 89 -3.67 -12.79 0.76
N GLY A 90 -4.60 -13.02 1.69
CA GLY A 90 -5.97 -12.53 1.65
C GLY A 90 -6.14 -11.21 2.40
N HIS A 91 -7.34 -10.99 2.94
CA HIS A 91 -7.69 -9.75 3.67
C HIS A 91 -6.79 -9.51 4.88
N MET A 92 -6.45 -10.58 5.61
CA MET A 92 -5.58 -10.54 6.77
C MET A 92 -4.16 -10.95 6.35
N ALA A 93 -3.47 -10.11 5.57
CA ALA A 93 -2.18 -10.48 5.00
C ALA A 93 -1.13 -10.99 6.03
N PRO A 94 -1.00 -10.41 7.24
CA PRO A 94 -0.10 -10.96 8.27
C PRO A 94 -0.49 -12.34 8.81
N TYR A 95 -1.77 -12.71 8.71
CA TYR A 95 -2.22 -14.05 9.07
C TYR A 95 -1.83 -15.08 7.99
N ASP A 96 -2.03 -14.74 6.71
CA ASP A 96 -1.77 -15.65 5.60
C ASP A 96 -0.27 -15.74 5.24
N LYS A 97 0.45 -14.61 5.36
CA LYS A 97 1.85 -14.41 4.97
C LYS A 97 2.62 -13.66 6.07
N PRO A 98 2.79 -14.26 7.26
CA PRO A 98 3.39 -13.58 8.41
C PRO A 98 4.84 -13.17 8.19
N LYS A 99 5.62 -14.01 7.50
CA LYS A 99 7.04 -13.75 7.23
C LYS A 99 7.22 -12.55 6.31
N GLU A 100 6.51 -12.57 5.19
CA GLU A 100 6.55 -11.51 4.18
C GLU A 100 6.01 -10.20 4.77
N SER A 101 4.92 -10.26 5.53
CA SER A 101 4.35 -9.08 6.18
C SER A 101 5.29 -8.46 7.22
N LEU A 102 5.96 -9.29 8.02
CA LEU A 102 6.94 -8.82 9.01
C LEU A 102 8.14 -8.16 8.32
N GLU A 103 8.66 -8.80 7.27
CA GLU A 103 9.79 -8.27 6.50
C GLU A 103 9.44 -6.93 5.84
N MET A 104 8.25 -6.82 5.24
CA MET A 104 7.74 -5.57 4.66
C MET A 104 7.71 -4.45 5.69
N VAL A 105 7.13 -4.69 6.88
CA VAL A 105 7.05 -3.68 7.94
C VAL A 105 8.43 -3.29 8.47
N ASN A 106 9.31 -4.26 8.69
CA ASN A 106 10.68 -3.99 9.15
C ASN A 106 11.47 -3.15 8.16
N ARG A 107 11.44 -3.48 6.86
CA ARG A 107 12.12 -2.71 5.82
C ARG A 107 11.55 -1.30 5.72
N TRP A 108 10.23 -1.16 5.73
CA TRP A 108 9.58 0.15 5.66
C TRP A 108 9.94 1.03 6.87
N LEU A 109 9.89 0.49 8.09
CA LEU A 109 10.30 1.23 9.31
C LEU A 109 11.78 1.62 9.30
N ALA A 110 12.64 0.79 8.71
CA ALA A 110 14.07 1.04 8.59
C ALA A 110 14.43 1.98 7.41
N GLY A 111 13.47 2.38 6.58
CA GLY A 111 13.72 3.14 5.35
C GLY A 111 14.51 2.36 4.30
N GLN A 112 14.44 1.03 4.36
CA GLN A 112 15.11 0.14 3.41
C GLN A 112 14.22 -0.09 2.18
N GLU A 113 14.86 -0.41 1.06
CA GLU A 113 14.15 -0.77 -0.15
C GLU A 113 13.39 -2.10 0.04
N LEU A 114 12.12 -2.10 -0.37
CA LEU A 114 11.33 -3.32 -0.55
C LEU A 114 11.78 -4.06 -1.81
#